data_AF-A0A2A4IZD8-F1
#
_entry.id   AF-A0A2A4IZD8-F1
#
_cell.length_a   1.000
_cell.length_b   1.000
_cell.length_c   1.000
_cell.angle_alpha   90.00
_cell.angle_beta   90.00
_cell.angle_gamma   90.00
#
_symmetry.space_group_name_H-M   'P 1'
#
loop_
_entity.id
_entity.type
_entity.pdbx_description
1 polymer ?
#
loop_
_entity_poly.entity_id
_entity_poly.type
_entity_poly.pdbx_seq_one_letter_code
_entity_poly.pdbx_strand_id
1 'polypeptide(L)'
;MGKSSISVLSVILLVSVLWKPTYGSDKCSIKCTGSPTTQSFLNGHKYNYGVEGTVTIFLNGASNQETSVKLLGQASVSAVGNCVHELSVQNLVISGPDGKKHPSPPGIDKPIRFTLQDGRTGPEICAEEGDTRRSLNIKRAIISLLQTEQKPSTQVDIFGTCPTDVSSSQEGSAVLVHRNRDLSRCGHREQGKNDLITGVFNPSAEIKDTQVLQSTMNVETKVNNGVPEKVAATEEYLYRPFSVGENGARARVHTKLTMTGKAKAANNPNRCTETRTIIFENPHGVSTGQNNMHSALNAVKETAKTCATEAGSKSAGNFAQLVRILRACNKDDLSKVYSHIKGNNVE
;
A
#
# COMPACT_ATOMS: atom_id res chain seq x y z
N MET A 1 80.70 -35.48 -2.98
CA MET A 1 80.55 -34.24 -2.19
C MET A 1 79.84 -33.21 -3.03
N GLY A 2 78.58 -32.88 -2.70
CA GLY A 2 77.81 -31.71 -3.19
C GLY A 2 77.48 -31.66 -4.69
N LYS A 3 76.42 -31.03 -5.18
CA LYS A 3 75.24 -30.35 -4.61
C LYS A 3 74.24 -30.23 -5.78
N SER A 4 72.96 -30.39 -5.47
CA SER A 4 71.78 -29.69 -6.03
C SER A 4 71.71 -29.41 -7.54
N SER A 5 70.79 -30.09 -8.25
CA SER A 5 70.27 -29.62 -9.54
C SER A 5 68.84 -29.10 -9.34
N ILE A 6 68.65 -27.82 -9.65
CA ILE A 6 67.40 -27.08 -9.57
C ILE A 6 66.67 -27.19 -10.91
N SER A 7 65.44 -27.70 -10.80
CA SER A 7 64.27 -27.58 -11.66
C SER A 7 64.16 -26.31 -12.51
N VAL A 8 63.84 -26.44 -13.81
CA VAL A 8 63.14 -25.40 -14.59
C VAL A 8 62.22 -26.04 -15.66
N LEU A 9 60.92 -25.94 -15.36
CA LEU A 9 59.74 -25.71 -16.22
C LEU A 9 59.43 -26.63 -17.42
N SER A 10 58.46 -27.53 -17.20
CA SER A 10 57.43 -27.88 -18.20
C SER A 10 56.22 -26.95 -18.05
N VAL A 11 55.92 -26.20 -19.10
CA VAL A 11 54.70 -25.38 -19.22
C VAL A 11 53.53 -26.32 -19.56
N ILE A 12 52.68 -26.60 -18.57
CA ILE A 12 51.36 -27.22 -18.79
C ILE A 12 50.33 -26.09 -18.77
N LEU A 13 49.76 -25.81 -19.95
CA LEU A 13 48.70 -24.84 -20.15
C LEU A 13 47.37 -25.48 -19.72
N LEU A 14 47.02 -25.36 -18.44
CA LEU A 14 45.69 -25.72 -17.93
C LEU A 14 44.69 -24.61 -18.34
N VAL A 15 43.91 -24.88 -19.39
CA VAL A 15 42.70 -24.12 -19.69
C VAL A 15 41.65 -24.51 -18.63
N SER A 16 41.69 -23.83 -17.48
CA SER A 16 40.60 -23.86 -16.52
C SER A 16 39.46 -23.01 -17.09
N VAL A 17 38.45 -23.69 -17.62
CA VAL A 17 37.14 -23.09 -17.89
C VAL A 17 36.60 -22.62 -16.54
N LEU A 18 36.78 -21.35 -16.24
CA LEU A 18 36.08 -20.65 -15.17
C LEU A 18 34.59 -20.61 -15.55
N TRP A 19 33.88 -21.69 -15.25
CA TRP A 19 32.45 -21.61 -14.97
C TRP A 19 32.32 -20.74 -13.72
N LYS A 20 32.17 -19.43 -13.93
CA LYS A 20 31.51 -18.59 -12.93
C LYS A 20 30.09 -19.12 -12.87
N PRO A 21 29.61 -19.70 -11.75
CA PRO A 21 28.18 -19.78 -11.57
C PRO A 21 27.71 -18.32 -11.68
N THR A 22 26.88 -18.04 -12.68
CA THR A 22 26.04 -16.86 -12.65
C THR A 22 25.19 -17.02 -11.41
N TYR A 23 25.65 -16.42 -10.30
CA TYR A 23 24.80 -16.06 -9.19
C TYR A 23 23.74 -15.14 -9.79
N GLY A 24 22.65 -15.74 -10.26
CA GLY A 24 21.38 -15.03 -10.36
C GLY A 24 21.19 -14.43 -8.98
N SER A 25 21.21 -13.11 -8.90
CA SER A 25 21.06 -12.44 -7.64
C SER A 25 19.63 -12.69 -7.16
N ASP A 26 19.43 -13.71 -6.33
CA ASP A 26 18.21 -13.89 -5.53
C ASP A 26 18.17 -12.72 -4.52
N LYS A 27 17.82 -11.52 -4.99
CA LYS A 27 17.89 -10.27 -4.22
C LYS A 27 16.77 -10.16 -3.18
N CYS A 28 15.70 -10.95 -3.32
CA CYS A 28 14.62 -11.00 -2.35
C CYS A 28 14.48 -12.40 -1.74
N SER A 29 14.77 -12.51 -0.45
CA SER A 29 14.61 -13.73 0.32
C SER A 29 13.74 -13.44 1.55
N ILE A 30 12.47 -13.84 1.51
CA ILE A 30 11.60 -13.75 2.70
C ILE A 30 11.83 -14.99 3.55
N LYS A 31 12.12 -14.78 4.83
CA LYS A 31 12.43 -15.87 5.77
C LYS A 31 11.23 -16.17 6.66
N CYS A 32 11.02 -17.46 6.93
CA CYS A 32 10.12 -17.92 7.99
C CYS A 32 10.86 -17.92 9.32
N THR A 33 10.20 -17.47 10.39
CA THR A 33 10.76 -17.53 11.74
C THR A 33 10.41 -18.88 12.35
N GLY A 34 11.23 -19.89 12.08
CA GLY A 34 10.97 -21.27 12.52
C GLY A 34 9.95 -22.01 11.66
N SER A 35 9.41 -23.10 12.21
CA SER A 35 8.38 -23.92 11.55
C SER A 35 6.99 -23.41 11.93
N PRO A 36 6.06 -23.28 10.97
CA PRO A 36 4.68 -22.92 11.26
C PRO A 36 4.04 -24.00 12.14
N THR A 37 3.32 -23.58 13.17
CA THR A 37 2.55 -24.48 14.04
C THR A 37 1.27 -24.94 13.34
N THR A 38 0.74 -24.11 12.44
CA THR A 38 -0.48 -24.39 11.67
C THR A 38 -0.23 -24.14 10.18
N GLN A 39 -0.57 -25.11 9.33
CA GLN A 39 -0.48 -24.95 7.88
C GLN A 39 -1.78 -24.38 7.32
N SER A 40 -1.73 -23.16 6.79
CA SER A 40 -2.88 -22.54 6.11
C SER A 40 -3.04 -23.08 4.69
N PHE A 41 -2.18 -22.66 3.76
CA PHE A 41 -2.26 -23.09 2.36
C PHE A 41 -1.41 -24.34 2.13
N LEU A 42 -2.01 -25.37 1.52
CA LEU A 42 -1.34 -26.64 1.26
C LEU A 42 -0.40 -26.54 0.05
N ASN A 43 0.79 -27.13 0.18
CA ASN A 43 1.74 -27.25 -0.92
C ASN A 43 1.10 -27.97 -2.13
N GLY A 44 1.48 -27.54 -3.33
CA GLY A 44 0.95 -28.09 -4.59
C GLY A 44 -0.50 -27.68 -4.91
N HIS A 45 -1.11 -26.80 -4.10
CA HIS A 45 -2.46 -26.31 -4.32
C HIS A 45 -2.51 -24.81 -4.59
N LYS A 46 -3.46 -24.41 -5.42
CA LYS A 46 -3.82 -23.04 -5.76
C LYS A 46 -5.24 -22.79 -5.28
N TYR A 47 -5.43 -21.71 -4.54
CA TYR A 47 -6.69 -21.28 -3.95
C TYR A 47 -7.15 -20.01 -4.65
N ASN A 48 -8.29 -20.06 -5.32
CA ASN A 48 -8.81 -18.94 -6.11
C ASN A 48 -9.85 -18.17 -5.30
N TYR A 49 -9.86 -16.85 -5.48
CA TYR A 49 -10.72 -15.91 -4.77
C TYR A 49 -11.34 -14.92 -5.74
N GLY A 50 -12.64 -14.64 -5.55
CA GLY A 50 -13.25 -13.41 -6.03
C GLY A 50 -12.88 -12.25 -5.11
N VAL A 51 -12.46 -11.14 -5.68
CA VAL A 51 -12.13 -9.89 -4.97
C VAL A 51 -13.18 -8.85 -5.32
N GLU A 52 -13.83 -8.31 -4.30
CA GLU A 52 -14.81 -7.25 -4.46
C GLU A 52 -14.48 -6.10 -3.51
N GLY A 53 -14.52 -4.87 -4.00
CA GLY A 53 -14.27 -3.66 -3.24
C GLY A 53 -15.26 -2.58 -3.60
N THR A 54 -15.76 -1.84 -2.63
CA THR A 54 -16.58 -0.63 -2.85
C THR A 54 -16.11 0.45 -1.89
N VAL A 55 -15.77 1.61 -2.44
CA VAL A 55 -15.49 2.83 -1.69
C VAL A 55 -16.65 3.77 -1.90
N THR A 56 -17.25 4.26 -0.81
CA THR A 56 -18.33 5.23 -0.86
C THR A 56 -17.94 6.45 -0.05
N ILE A 57 -18.08 7.64 -0.64
CA ILE A 57 -17.82 8.93 0.00
C ILE A 57 -19.14 9.69 0.14
N PHE A 58 -19.40 10.19 1.34
CA PHE A 58 -20.54 11.01 1.72
C PHE A 58 -20.03 12.37 2.19
N LEU A 59 -20.66 13.44 1.71
CA LEU A 59 -20.42 14.80 2.17
C LEU A 59 -21.68 15.29 2.89
N ASN A 60 -21.58 15.53 4.20
CA ASN A 60 -22.67 16.09 4.98
C ASN A 60 -22.74 17.61 4.74
N GLY A 61 -23.92 18.13 4.38
CA GLY A 61 -24.17 19.57 4.18
C GLY A 61 -24.46 20.00 2.73
N ALA A 62 -24.30 19.09 1.76
CA ALA A 62 -24.79 19.25 0.38
C ALA A 62 -25.70 18.07 0.04
N SER A 63 -26.81 18.31 -0.65
CA SER A 63 -27.84 17.35 -1.04
C SER A 63 -27.33 15.93 -1.32
N ASN A 64 -27.41 15.00 -0.36
CA ASN A 64 -27.13 13.55 -0.45
C ASN A 64 -26.23 13.09 -1.63
N GLN A 65 -25.07 13.72 -1.82
CA GLN A 65 -24.17 13.35 -2.92
C GLN A 65 -23.32 12.17 -2.47
N GLU A 66 -23.72 10.97 -2.89
CA GLU A 66 -22.94 9.75 -2.74
C GLU A 66 -22.07 9.54 -3.98
N THR A 67 -20.76 9.44 -3.78
CA THR A 67 -19.82 9.06 -4.84
C THR A 67 -19.25 7.70 -4.52
N SER A 68 -19.37 6.73 -5.45
CA SER A 68 -18.88 5.38 -5.24
C SER A 68 -17.90 4.92 -6.31
N VAL A 69 -16.88 4.15 -5.90
CA VAL A 69 -15.94 3.48 -6.79
C VAL A 69 -16.01 1.99 -6.48
N LYS A 70 -16.10 1.15 -7.51
CA LYS A 70 -16.17 -0.31 -7.38
C LYS A 70 -14.91 -0.96 -7.94
N LEU A 71 -14.46 -2.01 -7.29
CA LEU A 71 -13.31 -2.84 -7.69
C LEU A 71 -13.78 -4.28 -7.73
N LEU A 72 -13.56 -4.97 -8.85
CA LEU A 72 -13.85 -6.39 -9.02
C LEU A 72 -12.62 -7.06 -9.60
N GLY A 73 -12.26 -8.24 -9.11
CA GLY A 73 -11.10 -8.98 -9.61
C GLY A 73 -11.06 -10.41 -9.16
N GLN A 74 -10.00 -11.11 -9.56
CA GLN A 74 -9.72 -12.47 -9.14
C GLN A 74 -8.31 -12.53 -8.56
N ALA A 75 -8.17 -13.17 -7.40
CA ALA A 75 -6.89 -13.43 -6.78
C ALA A 75 -6.66 -14.93 -6.68
N SER A 76 -5.40 -15.34 -6.73
CA SER A 76 -5.04 -16.72 -6.44
C SER A 76 -3.82 -16.80 -5.56
N VAL A 77 -3.89 -17.68 -4.56
CA VAL A 77 -2.83 -17.92 -3.58
C VAL A 77 -2.33 -19.35 -3.71
N SER A 78 -1.03 -19.55 -3.81
CA SER A 78 -0.41 -20.88 -3.79
C SER A 78 0.74 -20.92 -2.79
N ALA A 79 0.90 -22.05 -2.10
CA ALA A 79 2.05 -22.29 -1.26
C ALA A 79 3.28 -22.66 -2.10
N VAL A 80 4.38 -21.95 -1.88
CA VAL A 80 5.67 -22.17 -2.56
C VAL A 80 6.59 -23.04 -1.71
N GLY A 81 6.49 -22.91 -0.38
CA GLY A 81 7.20 -23.76 0.58
C GLY A 81 7.19 -23.16 1.98
N ASN A 82 7.23 -24.01 3.01
CA ASN A 82 7.13 -23.64 4.42
C ASN A 82 5.98 -22.63 4.70
N CYS A 83 6.30 -21.37 5.02
CA CYS A 83 5.34 -20.28 5.26
C CYS A 83 5.27 -19.26 4.09
N VAL A 84 5.93 -19.54 2.96
CA VAL A 84 6.01 -18.64 1.81
C VAL A 84 4.91 -18.96 0.81
N HIS A 85 4.18 -17.92 0.41
CA HIS A 85 3.08 -17.98 -0.51
C HIS A 85 3.29 -17.02 -1.68
N GLU A 86 2.67 -17.34 -2.81
CA GLU A 86 2.62 -16.51 -4.00
C GLU A 86 1.17 -16.09 -4.24
N LEU A 87 0.97 -14.78 -4.43
CA LEU A 87 -0.29 -14.18 -4.82
C LEU A 87 -0.19 -13.74 -6.29
N SER A 88 -1.23 -14.01 -7.07
CA SER A 88 -1.45 -13.40 -8.39
C SER A 88 -2.83 -12.78 -8.45
N VAL A 89 -2.96 -11.62 -9.11
CA VAL A 89 -4.23 -10.91 -9.27
C VAL A 89 -4.51 -10.74 -10.75
N GLN A 90 -5.71 -11.08 -11.20
CA GLN A 90 -6.10 -11.04 -12.60
C GLN A 90 -7.51 -10.47 -12.74
N ASN A 91 -7.87 -10.10 -13.97
CA ASN A 91 -9.21 -9.64 -14.32
C ASN A 91 -9.71 -8.48 -13.44
N LEU A 92 -8.80 -7.60 -13.01
CA LEU A 92 -9.13 -6.47 -12.16
C LEU A 92 -9.84 -5.37 -12.96
N VAL A 93 -11.06 -5.02 -12.58
CA VAL A 93 -11.85 -3.95 -13.16
C VAL A 93 -12.13 -2.91 -12.08
N ILE A 94 -11.79 -1.65 -12.35
CA ILE A 94 -12.13 -0.52 -11.49
C ILE A 94 -13.21 0.27 -12.20
N SER A 95 -14.35 0.49 -11.54
CA SER A 95 -15.47 1.26 -12.09
C SER A 95 -15.63 2.56 -11.30
N GLY A 96 -15.60 3.68 -12.00
CA GLY A 96 -15.81 5.00 -11.42
C GLY A 96 -17.28 5.25 -11.05
N PRO A 97 -17.58 6.42 -10.44
CA PRO A 97 -18.93 6.79 -10.03
C PRO A 97 -19.92 6.92 -11.20
N ASP A 98 -19.40 7.21 -12.40
CA ASP A 98 -20.16 7.27 -13.65
C ASP A 98 -20.37 5.88 -14.30
N GLY A 99 -19.96 4.81 -13.63
CA GLY A 99 -20.00 3.44 -14.13
C GLY A 99 -18.94 3.12 -15.19
N LYS A 100 -18.09 4.09 -15.58
CA LYS A 100 -17.04 3.84 -16.57
C LYS A 100 -15.95 2.97 -15.97
N LYS A 101 -15.48 2.02 -16.79
CA LYS A 101 -14.37 1.13 -16.45
C LYS A 101 -13.04 1.85 -16.70
N HIS A 102 -12.15 1.77 -15.73
CA HIS A 102 -10.79 2.28 -15.80
C HIS A 102 -9.80 1.12 -15.99
N PRO A 103 -8.69 1.35 -16.70
CA PRO A 103 -7.66 0.34 -16.88
C PRO A 103 -7.05 -0.06 -15.54
N SER A 104 -6.73 -1.34 -15.40
CA SER A 104 -6.04 -1.86 -14.22
C SER A 104 -4.64 -1.23 -14.12
N PRO A 105 -4.10 -1.03 -12.89
CA PRO A 105 -2.76 -0.53 -12.73
C PRO A 105 -1.71 -1.42 -13.40
N PRO A 106 -0.69 -0.87 -14.08
CA PRO A 106 0.39 -1.67 -14.66
C PRO A 106 1.08 -2.53 -13.61
N GLY A 107 1.34 -3.79 -13.96
CA GLY A 107 1.97 -4.79 -13.09
C GLY A 107 1.00 -5.58 -12.20
N ILE A 108 -0.31 -5.30 -12.22
CA ILE A 108 -1.29 -6.01 -11.38
C ILE A 108 -1.29 -7.53 -11.57
N ASP A 109 -1.03 -7.99 -12.80
CA ASP A 109 -0.99 -9.38 -13.23
C ASP A 109 0.27 -10.14 -12.81
N LYS A 110 1.32 -9.40 -12.41
CA LYS A 110 2.57 -10.01 -11.95
C LYS A 110 2.41 -10.69 -10.58
N PRO A 111 3.05 -11.84 -10.35
CA PRO A 111 3.05 -12.48 -9.05
C PRO A 111 3.78 -11.63 -8.00
N ILE A 112 3.42 -11.85 -6.74
CA ILE A 112 4.14 -11.33 -5.58
C ILE A 112 4.25 -12.44 -4.53
N ARG A 113 5.37 -12.50 -3.83
CA ARG A 113 5.55 -13.44 -2.72
C ARG A 113 5.46 -12.74 -1.38
N PHE A 114 4.91 -13.45 -0.41
CA PHE A 114 4.75 -12.98 0.96
C PHE A 114 4.87 -14.16 1.91
N THR A 115 5.09 -13.89 3.19
CA THR A 115 5.01 -14.91 4.24
C THR A 115 3.68 -14.83 4.96
N LEU A 116 3.13 -16.00 5.28
CA LEU A 116 2.01 -16.17 6.20
C LEU A 116 2.38 -17.28 7.17
N GLN A 117 2.70 -16.92 8.40
CA GLN A 117 3.09 -17.86 9.44
C GLN A 117 2.13 -17.72 10.61
N ASP A 118 1.50 -18.83 11.01
CA ASP A 118 0.54 -18.88 12.13
C ASP A 118 -0.57 -17.81 12.01
N GLY A 119 -1.05 -17.60 10.78
CA GLY A 119 -2.09 -16.62 10.46
C GLY A 119 -1.62 -15.17 10.39
N ARG A 120 -0.31 -14.89 10.46
CA ARG A 120 0.27 -13.54 10.43
C ARG A 120 1.16 -13.32 9.23
N THR A 121 1.08 -12.12 8.65
CA THR A 121 1.95 -11.73 7.54
C THR A 121 3.28 -11.19 8.01
N GLY A 122 4.35 -11.46 7.27
CA GLY A 122 5.64 -10.79 7.47
C GLY A 122 5.62 -9.32 7.02
N PRO A 123 6.60 -8.51 7.46
CA PRO A 123 6.68 -7.08 7.11
C PRO A 123 7.15 -6.82 5.67
N GLU A 124 7.68 -7.86 5.00
CA GLU A 124 8.28 -7.79 3.67
C GLU A 124 7.52 -8.67 2.66
N ILE A 125 7.54 -8.21 1.42
CA ILE A 125 7.03 -8.91 0.24
C ILE A 125 8.11 -8.89 -0.86
N CYS A 126 8.12 -9.89 -1.72
CA CYS A 126 8.95 -9.91 -2.93
C CYS A 126 8.08 -9.61 -4.14
N ALA A 127 8.33 -8.47 -4.78
CA ALA A 127 7.69 -8.07 -6.02
C ALA A 127 8.49 -8.52 -7.25
N GLU A 128 7.82 -8.63 -8.39
CA GLU A 128 8.46 -8.76 -9.69
C GLU A 128 8.82 -7.36 -10.24
N GLU A 129 9.92 -7.27 -10.99
CA GLU A 129 10.35 -6.01 -11.60
C GLU A 129 9.23 -5.41 -12.47
N GLY A 130 9.04 -4.08 -12.37
CA GLY A 130 8.01 -3.36 -13.12
C GLY A 130 6.61 -3.45 -12.53
N ASP A 131 6.47 -3.92 -11.28
CA ASP A 131 5.30 -3.64 -10.45
C ASP A 131 5.24 -2.14 -10.10
N THR A 132 4.06 -1.53 -10.21
CA THR A 132 3.86 -0.13 -9.81
C THR A 132 3.42 -0.02 -8.36
N ARG A 133 3.61 1.14 -7.72
CA ARG A 133 3.07 1.36 -6.36
C ARG A 133 1.56 1.13 -6.29
N ARG A 134 0.82 1.48 -7.35
CA ARG A 134 -0.63 1.24 -7.47
C ARG A 134 -0.97 -0.24 -7.50
N SER A 135 -0.28 -1.05 -8.33
CA SER A 135 -0.51 -2.50 -8.37
C SER A 135 -0.14 -3.16 -7.05
N LEU A 136 1.01 -2.78 -6.48
CA LEU A 136 1.48 -3.33 -5.21
C LEU A 136 0.53 -3.02 -4.05
N ASN A 137 -0.05 -1.83 -3.95
CA ASN A 137 -1.00 -1.52 -2.88
C ASN A 137 -2.28 -2.37 -2.95
N ILE A 138 -2.76 -2.72 -4.15
CA ILE A 138 -3.89 -3.63 -4.29
C ILE A 138 -3.50 -5.04 -3.82
N LYS A 139 -2.31 -5.51 -4.23
CA LYS A 139 -1.78 -6.82 -3.79
C LYS A 139 -1.57 -6.87 -2.26
N ARG A 140 -1.01 -5.80 -1.67
CA ARG A 140 -0.83 -5.64 -0.22
C ARG A 140 -2.17 -5.71 0.52
N ALA A 141 -3.21 -5.05 0.01
CA ALA A 141 -4.54 -5.08 0.61
C ALA A 141 -5.11 -6.51 0.63
N ILE A 142 -5.00 -7.23 -0.49
CA ILE A 142 -5.43 -8.63 -0.58
C ILE A 142 -4.64 -9.50 0.40
N ILE A 143 -3.30 -9.39 0.45
CA ILE A 143 -2.46 -10.14 1.40
C ILE A 143 -2.86 -9.84 2.86
N SER A 144 -3.13 -8.58 3.18
CA SER A 144 -3.50 -8.13 4.53
C SER A 144 -4.79 -8.81 5.03
N LEU A 145 -5.75 -9.04 4.12
CA LEU A 145 -7.01 -9.71 4.41
C LEU A 145 -6.85 -11.22 4.64
N LEU A 146 -5.78 -11.85 4.14
CA LEU A 146 -5.52 -13.29 4.33
C LEU A 146 -5.02 -13.66 5.73
N GLN A 147 -4.73 -12.67 6.59
CA GLN A 147 -4.36 -12.93 7.98
C GLN A 147 -5.53 -13.57 8.76
N THR A 148 -5.23 -14.59 9.56
CA THR A 148 -6.21 -15.41 10.30
C THR A 148 -5.85 -15.58 11.76
N GLU A 149 -4.99 -14.72 12.29
CA GLU A 149 -4.66 -14.75 13.71
C GLU A 149 -5.93 -14.63 14.58
N GLN A 150 -6.00 -15.45 15.63
CA GLN A 150 -7.17 -15.60 16.50
C GLN A 150 -7.01 -14.96 17.88
N LYS A 151 -5.83 -14.38 18.18
CA LYS A 151 -5.52 -13.76 19.47
C LYS A 151 -5.22 -12.27 19.30
N PRO A 152 -5.58 -11.41 20.27
CA PRO A 152 -5.22 -10.00 20.26
C PRO A 152 -3.71 -9.83 20.11
N SER A 153 -3.31 -8.94 19.20
CA SER A 153 -1.91 -8.74 18.91
C SER A 153 -1.65 -7.45 18.13
N THR A 154 -0.38 -7.08 18.01
CA THR A 154 0.06 -6.09 17.01
C THR A 154 0.28 -6.78 15.67
N GLN A 155 -0.49 -6.38 14.65
CA GLN A 155 -0.42 -6.91 13.29
C GLN A 155 0.28 -5.91 12.36
N VAL A 156 1.07 -6.42 11.42
CA VAL A 156 1.77 -5.62 10.40
C VAL A 156 1.17 -5.93 9.04
N ASP A 157 0.61 -4.91 8.38
CA ASP A 157 -0.04 -5.07 7.08
C ASP A 157 -0.08 -3.75 6.29
N ILE A 158 -0.97 -3.63 5.30
CA ILE A 158 -1.09 -2.43 4.46
C ILE A 158 -1.27 -1.13 5.27
N PHE A 159 -1.89 -1.18 6.45
CA PHE A 159 -2.11 0.00 7.29
C PHE A 159 -0.92 0.38 8.17
N GLY A 160 0.15 -0.41 8.16
CA GLY A 160 1.30 -0.25 9.05
C GLY A 160 1.27 -1.27 10.18
N THR A 161 1.67 -0.83 11.38
CA THR A 161 1.76 -1.66 12.58
C THR A 161 0.62 -1.29 13.53
N CYS A 162 -0.41 -2.13 13.60
CA CYS A 162 -1.67 -1.81 14.27
C CYS A 162 -1.95 -2.73 15.47
N PRO A 163 -2.22 -2.19 16.68
CA PRO A 163 -2.89 -2.94 17.73
C PRO A 163 -4.24 -3.44 17.22
N THR A 164 -4.48 -4.74 17.31
CA THR A 164 -5.68 -5.40 16.77
C THR A 164 -6.35 -6.22 17.86
N ASP A 165 -7.60 -5.87 18.13
CA ASP A 165 -8.47 -6.68 18.98
C ASP A 165 -9.01 -7.84 18.15
N VAL A 166 -8.95 -9.04 18.71
CA VAL A 166 -9.37 -10.26 18.02
C VAL A 166 -10.27 -11.08 18.92
N SER A 167 -11.42 -11.50 18.38
CA SER A 167 -12.25 -12.54 18.97
C SER A 167 -12.46 -13.67 17.95
N SER A 168 -12.66 -14.88 18.45
CA SER A 168 -12.93 -16.03 17.60
C SER A 168 -14.03 -16.90 18.19
N SER A 169 -14.80 -17.55 17.32
CA SER A 169 -15.85 -18.50 17.68
C SER A 169 -15.86 -19.66 16.70
N GLN A 170 -16.33 -20.82 17.16
CA GLN A 170 -16.45 -22.00 16.32
C GLN A 170 -17.81 -22.00 15.60
N GLU A 171 -17.81 -22.24 14.30
CA GLU A 171 -19.00 -22.43 13.47
C GLU A 171 -18.89 -23.75 12.70
N GLY A 172 -19.39 -24.83 13.31
CA GLY A 172 -19.20 -26.19 12.79
C GLY A 172 -17.72 -26.58 12.76
N SER A 173 -17.18 -26.93 11.59
CA SER A 173 -15.75 -27.20 11.41
C SER A 173 -14.91 -25.95 11.13
N ALA A 174 -15.54 -24.79 10.93
CA ALA A 174 -14.88 -23.52 10.64
C ALA A 174 -14.70 -22.68 11.90
N VAL A 175 -13.72 -21.78 11.86
CA VAL A 175 -13.52 -20.74 12.88
C VAL A 175 -13.92 -19.40 12.29
N LEU A 176 -14.83 -18.69 12.96
CA LEU A 176 -15.11 -17.30 12.67
C LEU A 176 -14.16 -16.42 13.49
N VAL A 177 -13.42 -15.55 12.81
CA VAL A 177 -12.48 -14.62 13.41
C VAL A 177 -12.96 -13.20 13.14
N HIS A 178 -13.18 -12.44 14.20
CA HIS A 178 -13.52 -11.03 14.14
C HIS A 178 -12.31 -10.22 14.60
N ARG A 179 -11.85 -9.29 13.77
CA ARG A 179 -10.73 -8.38 14.06
C ARG A 179 -11.24 -6.95 14.01
N ASN A 180 -10.97 -6.17 15.04
CA ASN A 180 -11.30 -4.75 15.10
C ASN A 180 -10.04 -3.92 15.35
N ARG A 181 -9.98 -2.75 14.73
CA ARG A 181 -8.86 -1.82 14.83
C ARG A 181 -9.34 -0.38 14.80
N ASP A 182 -8.73 0.41 15.67
CA ASP A 182 -8.68 1.87 15.51
C ASP A 182 -7.45 2.21 14.68
N LEU A 183 -7.66 2.65 13.44
CA LEU A 183 -6.59 2.95 12.50
C LEU A 183 -5.80 4.21 12.90
N SER A 184 -6.29 5.03 13.83
CA SER A 184 -5.54 6.17 14.38
C SER A 184 -4.38 5.71 15.27
N ARG A 185 -4.44 4.48 15.79
CA ARG A 185 -3.42 3.86 16.66
C ARG A 185 -2.36 3.08 15.89
N CYS A 186 -2.43 3.03 14.56
CA CYS A 186 -1.46 2.33 13.72
C CYS A 186 -0.16 3.14 13.57
N GLY A 187 0.97 2.53 13.92
CA GLY A 187 2.30 3.06 13.63
C GLY A 187 2.68 2.90 12.16
N HIS A 188 3.60 3.75 11.68
CA HIS A 188 4.08 3.75 10.28
C HIS A 188 3.00 3.99 9.21
N ARG A 189 1.83 4.51 9.61
CA ARG A 189 0.79 5.06 8.72
C ARG A 189 1.19 6.43 8.12
N GLU A 190 2.42 6.89 8.37
CA GLU A 190 2.90 8.27 8.23
C GLU A 190 2.94 8.85 6.80
N GLN A 191 2.57 8.07 5.79
CA GLN A 191 2.41 8.62 4.43
C GLN A 191 1.09 9.39 4.25
N GLY A 192 0.23 9.40 5.28
CA GLY A 192 -0.97 10.24 5.38
C GLY A 192 -0.81 11.53 6.18
N LYS A 193 0.43 12.00 6.44
CA LYS A 193 0.66 13.35 7.02
C LYS A 193 0.14 14.42 6.07
N ASN A 194 -1.15 14.72 6.14
CA ASN A 194 -1.60 16.08 5.89
C ASN A 194 -1.07 16.92 7.06
N ASP A 195 0.05 17.60 6.85
CA ASP A 195 0.65 18.62 7.75
C ASP A 195 -0.34 19.71 8.20
N LEU A 196 -1.57 19.70 7.69
CA LEU A 196 -2.66 20.57 8.12
C LEU A 196 -3.27 20.18 9.49
N ILE A 197 -2.99 18.97 10.02
CA ILE A 197 -3.60 18.47 11.28
C ILE A 197 -2.62 18.54 12.48
N THR A 198 -1.39 19.03 12.30
CA THR A 198 -0.50 19.33 13.44
C THR A 198 -0.69 20.77 13.89
N GLY A 199 -1.83 21.06 14.53
CA GLY A 199 -2.09 22.35 15.18
C GLY A 199 -1.40 22.44 16.55
N VAL A 200 -0.86 23.61 16.89
CA VAL A 200 -0.47 23.94 18.27
C VAL A 200 -1.76 24.22 19.04
N PHE A 201 -2.11 23.35 20.00
CA PHE A 201 -3.32 23.51 20.80
C PHE A 201 -3.05 24.31 22.07
N ASN A 202 -3.95 25.23 22.38
CA ASN A 202 -3.98 25.91 23.67
C ASN A 202 -4.60 24.95 24.71
N PRO A 203 -3.85 24.48 25.73
CA PRO A 203 -4.35 23.56 26.75
C PRO A 203 -5.47 24.15 27.62
N SER A 204 -5.69 25.47 27.56
CA SER A 204 -6.75 26.18 28.27
C SER A 204 -8.06 26.32 27.47
N ALA A 205 -8.10 25.88 26.20
CA ALA A 205 -9.33 25.89 25.41
C ALA A 205 -10.24 24.70 25.76
N GLU A 206 -11.56 24.89 25.75
CA GLU A 206 -12.55 23.82 26.02
C GLU A 206 -12.55 22.69 24.97
N ILE A 207 -11.89 22.89 23.82
CA ILE A 207 -11.76 21.88 22.76
C ILE A 207 -10.58 20.96 23.10
N LYS A 208 -10.86 19.88 23.85
CA LYS A 208 -9.86 18.91 24.31
C LYS A 208 -9.62 17.74 23.35
N ASP A 209 -10.49 17.55 22.35
CA ASP A 209 -10.37 16.48 21.37
C ASP A 209 -10.41 17.06 19.95
N THR A 210 -9.30 16.89 19.24
CA THR A 210 -9.08 17.40 17.88
C THR A 210 -8.85 16.25 16.92
N GLN A 211 -9.45 15.08 17.17
CA GLN A 211 -9.53 13.99 16.20
C GLN A 211 -10.35 14.42 14.97
N VAL A 212 -9.71 15.24 14.14
CA VAL A 212 -10.19 15.73 12.86
C VAL A 212 -10.45 14.57 11.91
N LEU A 213 -9.75 13.44 12.08
CA LEU A 213 -9.99 12.20 11.36
C LEU A 213 -10.09 11.03 12.33
N GLN A 214 -11.30 10.48 12.46
CA GLN A 214 -11.55 9.20 13.12
C GLN A 214 -11.54 8.09 12.07
N SER A 215 -10.94 6.95 12.38
CA SER A 215 -10.82 5.86 11.42
C SER A 215 -10.83 4.49 12.09
N THR A 216 -11.76 3.63 11.70
CA THR A 216 -11.94 2.28 12.27
C THR A 216 -11.98 1.23 11.18
N MET A 217 -11.62 -0.01 11.51
CA MET A 217 -11.68 -1.15 10.61
C MET A 217 -12.18 -2.38 11.35
N ASN A 218 -13.21 -3.02 10.79
CA ASN A 218 -13.75 -4.30 11.26
C ASN A 218 -13.56 -5.34 10.17
N VAL A 219 -13.07 -6.53 10.52
CA VAL A 219 -12.85 -7.64 9.60
C VAL A 219 -13.46 -8.91 10.16
N GLU A 220 -14.31 -9.56 9.36
CA GLU A 220 -14.87 -10.87 9.65
C GLU A 220 -14.25 -11.88 8.69
N THR A 221 -13.74 -12.97 9.23
CA THR A 221 -13.03 -14.00 8.47
C THR A 221 -13.58 -15.37 8.85
N LYS A 222 -14.14 -16.11 7.89
CA LYS A 222 -14.45 -17.53 8.04
C LYS A 222 -13.26 -18.35 7.59
N VAL A 223 -12.65 -19.06 8.54
CA VAL A 223 -11.43 -19.85 8.34
C VAL A 223 -11.77 -21.33 8.40
N ASN A 224 -11.38 -22.08 7.38
CA ASN A 224 -11.56 -23.52 7.31
C ASN A 224 -10.20 -24.18 7.11
N ASN A 225 -9.79 -25.08 8.02
CA ASN A 225 -8.47 -25.72 8.00
C ASN A 225 -7.30 -24.73 7.81
N GLY A 226 -7.36 -23.59 8.50
CA GLY A 226 -6.34 -22.53 8.41
C GLY A 226 -6.41 -21.65 7.15
N VAL A 227 -7.31 -21.94 6.20
CA VAL A 227 -7.52 -21.15 4.97
C VAL A 227 -8.69 -20.18 5.18
N PRO A 228 -8.52 -18.88 4.95
CA PRO A 228 -9.65 -17.95 4.94
C PRO A 228 -10.51 -18.22 3.70
N GLU A 229 -11.74 -18.69 3.88
CA GLU A 229 -12.69 -18.96 2.76
C GLU A 229 -13.53 -17.74 2.42
N LYS A 230 -13.93 -16.98 3.43
CA LYS A 230 -14.69 -15.73 3.26
C LYS A 230 -14.10 -14.67 4.17
N VAL A 231 -13.80 -13.51 3.60
CA VAL A 231 -13.33 -12.34 4.34
C VAL A 231 -14.22 -11.16 3.97
N ALA A 232 -14.70 -10.42 4.96
CA ALA A 232 -15.41 -9.16 4.77
C ALA A 232 -14.78 -8.10 5.68
N ALA A 233 -14.26 -7.03 5.09
CA ALA A 233 -13.69 -5.90 5.80
C ALA A 233 -14.53 -4.65 5.56
N THR A 234 -14.77 -3.89 6.63
CA THR A 234 -15.42 -2.59 6.61
C THR A 234 -14.51 -1.58 7.28
N GLU A 235 -14.06 -0.59 6.51
CA GLU A 235 -13.33 0.57 7.02
C GLU A 235 -14.28 1.77 7.03
N GLU A 236 -14.24 2.54 8.11
CA GLU A 236 -14.98 3.80 8.22
C GLU A 236 -14.00 4.93 8.55
N TYR A 237 -14.13 6.03 7.81
CA TYR A 237 -13.36 7.25 8.00
C TYR A 237 -14.34 8.40 8.19
N LEU A 238 -14.14 9.17 9.27
CA LEU A 238 -14.94 10.33 9.59
C LEU A 238 -14.03 11.53 9.76
N TYR A 239 -14.11 12.44 8.79
CA TYR A 239 -13.39 13.70 8.80
C TYR A 239 -14.30 14.82 9.30
N ARG A 240 -13.94 15.41 10.45
CA ARG A 240 -14.65 16.50 11.13
C ARG A 240 -13.69 17.69 11.33
N PRO A 241 -13.57 18.60 10.35
CA PRO A 241 -12.64 19.72 10.42
C PRO A 241 -13.10 20.84 11.36
N PHE A 242 -14.40 20.91 11.68
CA PHE A 242 -14.98 21.94 12.53
C PHE A 242 -15.71 21.28 13.70
N SER A 243 -15.53 21.83 14.91
CA SER A 243 -16.07 21.30 16.18
C SER A 243 -17.57 21.56 16.38
N VAL A 244 -18.27 22.17 15.41
CA VAL A 244 -19.68 22.56 15.54
C VAL A 244 -20.52 21.92 14.43
N GLY A 245 -21.37 20.97 14.82
CA GLY A 245 -22.36 20.31 13.95
C GLY A 245 -21.92 18.95 13.37
N GLU A 246 -22.80 18.37 12.55
CA GLU A 246 -22.59 17.08 11.85
C GLU A 246 -21.91 17.25 10.47
N ASN A 247 -21.39 18.44 10.17
CA ASN A 247 -20.79 18.77 8.88
C ASN A 247 -19.39 18.16 8.77
N GLY A 248 -19.16 17.36 7.74
CA GLY A 248 -17.93 16.61 7.55
C GLY A 248 -17.99 15.68 6.34
N ALA A 249 -16.91 14.93 6.14
CA ALA A 249 -16.84 13.91 5.11
C ALA A 249 -16.79 12.53 5.77
N ARG A 250 -17.60 11.60 5.30
CA ARG A 250 -17.51 10.19 5.68
C ARG A 250 -17.07 9.38 4.46
N ALA A 251 -16.10 8.50 4.65
CA ALA A 251 -15.80 7.47 3.66
C ALA A 251 -16.03 6.10 4.29
N ARG A 252 -16.62 5.19 3.52
CA ARG A 252 -16.78 3.79 3.89
C ARG A 252 -16.18 2.92 2.81
N VAL A 253 -15.34 1.98 3.21
CA VAL A 253 -14.74 1.00 2.32
C VAL A 253 -15.22 -0.38 2.72
N HIS A 254 -15.80 -1.11 1.78
CA HIS A 254 -16.15 -2.51 1.95
C HIS A 254 -15.33 -3.36 1.02
N THR A 255 -14.61 -4.34 1.55
CA THR A 255 -13.84 -5.30 0.75
C THR A 255 -14.24 -6.71 1.10
N LYS A 256 -14.43 -7.57 0.09
CA LYS A 256 -14.73 -8.99 0.25
C LYS A 256 -13.74 -9.85 -0.52
N LEU A 257 -13.30 -10.93 0.11
CA LEU A 257 -12.62 -12.04 -0.53
C LEU A 257 -13.48 -13.29 -0.35
N THR A 258 -13.83 -13.94 -1.45
CA THR A 258 -14.62 -15.19 -1.42
C THR A 258 -13.88 -16.27 -2.18
N MET A 259 -13.51 -17.36 -1.52
CA MET A 259 -12.85 -18.49 -2.16
C MET A 259 -13.82 -19.12 -3.17
N THR A 260 -13.40 -19.19 -4.43
CA THR A 260 -14.20 -19.72 -5.54
C THR A 260 -13.82 -21.14 -5.92
N GLY A 261 -12.65 -21.62 -5.50
CA GLY A 261 -12.25 -23.01 -5.70
C GLY A 261 -10.79 -23.30 -5.39
N LYS A 262 -10.45 -24.60 -5.44
CA LYS A 262 -9.10 -25.13 -5.23
C LYS A 262 -8.67 -25.89 -6.49
N ALA A 263 -7.44 -25.66 -6.94
CA ALA A 263 -6.84 -26.33 -8.09
C ALA A 263 -5.43 -26.83 -7.75
N LYS A 264 -4.83 -27.64 -8.63
CA LYS A 264 -3.40 -27.97 -8.55
C LYS A 264 -2.58 -26.74 -8.93
N ALA A 265 -1.54 -26.44 -8.15
CA ALA A 265 -0.60 -25.37 -8.49
C ALA A 265 0.36 -25.82 -9.59
N ALA A 266 0.64 -24.93 -10.54
CA ALA A 266 1.71 -25.13 -11.50
C ALA A 266 3.05 -24.71 -10.86
N ASN A 267 4.14 -25.40 -11.23
CA ASN A 267 5.48 -24.97 -10.85
C ASN A 267 5.90 -23.79 -11.71
N ASN A 268 5.89 -22.58 -11.14
CA ASN A 268 6.39 -21.39 -11.80
C ASN A 268 7.79 -21.03 -11.29
N PRO A 269 8.72 -20.61 -12.16
CA PRO A 269 10.02 -20.10 -11.73
C PRO A 269 9.83 -18.83 -10.88
N ASN A 270 10.72 -18.61 -9.90
CA ASN A 270 10.69 -17.39 -9.10
C ASN A 270 11.02 -16.18 -9.98
N ARG A 271 10.07 -15.24 -10.08
CA ARG A 271 10.26 -13.94 -10.75
C ARG A 271 10.26 -12.77 -9.76
N CYS A 272 9.99 -13.06 -8.50
CA CYS A 272 9.85 -12.06 -7.44
C CYS A 272 11.22 -11.77 -6.82
N THR A 273 11.94 -10.81 -7.38
CA THR A 273 13.33 -10.49 -7.00
C THR A 273 13.48 -9.18 -6.23
N GLU A 274 12.42 -8.37 -6.11
CA GLU A 274 12.49 -7.05 -5.46
C GLU A 274 11.87 -7.05 -4.06
N THR A 275 12.67 -6.86 -3.01
CA THR A 275 12.16 -6.68 -1.65
C THR A 275 11.41 -5.35 -1.53
N ARG A 276 10.20 -5.41 -0.98
CA ARG A 276 9.32 -4.27 -0.68
C ARG A 276 8.66 -4.48 0.67
N THR A 277 8.11 -3.41 1.26
CA THR A 277 7.30 -3.50 2.48
C THR A 277 5.86 -3.94 2.16
N ILE A 278 5.21 -4.62 3.10
CA ILE A 278 3.75 -4.89 3.09
C ILE A 278 2.92 -3.61 3.31
N ILE A 279 3.51 -2.56 3.88
CA ILE A 279 2.85 -1.30 4.23
C ILE A 279 2.55 -0.50 2.96
N PHE A 280 1.43 0.24 2.97
CA PHE A 280 1.02 1.13 1.89
C PHE A 280 2.12 2.12 1.48
N GLU A 281 2.27 2.31 0.17
CA GLU A 281 3.15 3.32 -0.40
C GLU A 281 2.35 4.30 -1.26
N ASN A 282 2.49 5.61 -1.03
CA ASN A 282 1.76 6.61 -1.78
C ASN A 282 2.04 6.47 -3.29
N PRO A 283 1.00 6.10 -4.08
CA PRO A 283 1.17 5.85 -5.51
C PRO A 283 1.33 7.15 -6.30
N HIS A 284 0.85 8.25 -5.74
CA HIS A 284 1.14 9.60 -6.20
C HIS A 284 2.40 10.02 -5.48
N GLY A 285 3.54 9.45 -5.88
CA GLY A 285 4.82 9.93 -5.37
C GLY A 285 4.85 11.46 -5.47
N VAL A 286 5.48 12.12 -4.50
CA VAL A 286 5.92 13.49 -4.73
C VAL A 286 6.97 13.38 -5.82
N SER A 287 6.56 13.40 -7.08
CA SER A 287 7.46 13.43 -8.21
C SER A 287 8.14 14.79 -8.18
N THR A 288 9.22 14.90 -7.42
CA THR A 288 10.07 16.08 -7.28
C THR A 288 10.87 16.40 -8.56
N GLY A 289 10.46 15.87 -9.72
CA GLY A 289 11.39 15.69 -10.84
C GLY A 289 10.90 16.00 -12.25
N GLN A 290 9.64 16.35 -12.52
CA GLN A 290 9.24 16.65 -13.90
C GLN A 290 8.26 17.85 -13.96
N ASN A 291 8.77 18.99 -14.48
CA ASN A 291 8.04 20.23 -14.79
C ASN A 291 7.52 21.11 -13.64
N ASN A 292 8.20 21.13 -12.50
CA ASN A 292 7.78 21.94 -11.34
C ASN A 292 8.05 23.44 -11.49
N MET A 293 9.18 23.86 -12.08
CA MET A 293 9.54 25.29 -12.15
C MET A 293 8.56 26.12 -12.97
N HIS A 294 8.23 25.71 -14.21
CA HIS A 294 7.32 26.47 -15.07
C HIS A 294 5.88 26.51 -14.50
N SER A 295 5.41 25.37 -13.97
CA SER A 295 4.10 25.27 -13.32
C SER A 295 4.02 26.15 -12.08
N ALA A 296 5.07 26.17 -11.25
CA ALA A 296 5.16 27.02 -10.07
C ALA A 296 5.23 28.51 -10.44
N LEU A 297 6.03 28.88 -11.44
CA LEU A 297 6.14 30.26 -11.90
C LEU A 297 4.79 30.77 -12.45
N ASN A 298 4.12 29.97 -13.26
CA ASN A 298 2.80 30.30 -13.79
C ASN A 298 1.75 30.43 -12.68
N ALA A 299 1.76 29.51 -11.71
CA ALA A 299 0.86 29.58 -10.57
C ALA A 299 1.07 30.87 -9.77
N VAL A 300 2.33 31.28 -9.53
CA VAL A 300 2.60 32.54 -8.80
C VAL A 300 2.07 33.75 -9.59
N LYS A 301 2.33 33.81 -10.90
CA LYS A 301 1.83 34.91 -11.75
C LYS A 301 0.31 34.98 -11.76
N GLU A 302 -0.36 33.85 -11.94
CA GLU A 302 -1.82 33.78 -11.99
C GLU A 302 -2.45 34.15 -10.64
N THR A 303 -1.87 33.68 -9.53
CA THR A 303 -2.30 34.07 -8.19
C THR A 303 -2.11 35.57 -7.98
N ALA A 304 -0.94 36.13 -8.31
CA ALA A 304 -0.65 37.56 -8.17
C ALA A 304 -1.66 38.45 -8.92
N LYS A 305 -1.96 38.10 -10.18
CA LYS A 305 -2.99 38.80 -10.98
C LYS A 305 -4.35 38.80 -10.33
N THR A 306 -4.78 37.67 -9.77
CA THR A 306 -6.08 37.56 -9.12
C THR A 306 -6.15 38.15 -7.72
N CYS A 307 -5.01 38.34 -7.04
CA CYS A 307 -4.95 38.95 -5.72
C CYS A 307 -4.77 40.48 -5.76
N ALA A 308 -4.52 41.07 -6.94
CA ALA A 308 -4.24 42.49 -7.09
C ALA A 308 -5.46 43.40 -6.85
N THR A 309 -6.69 42.90 -7.06
CA THR A 309 -7.90 43.73 -7.08
C THR A 309 -8.91 43.39 -5.97
N GLU A 310 -9.11 42.12 -5.62
CA GLU A 310 -9.94 41.72 -4.46
C GLU A 310 -9.64 40.30 -3.95
N ALA A 311 -9.91 40.07 -2.66
CA ALA A 311 -9.92 38.74 -2.06
C ALA A 311 -11.33 38.13 -2.20
N GLY A 312 -11.49 37.21 -3.15
CA GLY A 312 -12.74 36.51 -3.42
C GLY A 312 -12.52 35.00 -3.57
N SER A 313 -13.60 34.24 -3.82
CA SER A 313 -13.54 32.78 -3.94
C SER A 313 -12.52 32.31 -5.00
N LYS A 314 -12.41 33.04 -6.11
CA LYS A 314 -11.47 32.74 -7.20
C LYS A 314 -10.00 32.93 -6.79
N SER A 315 -9.66 34.06 -6.15
CA SER A 315 -8.28 34.31 -5.70
C SER A 315 -7.89 33.36 -4.55
N ALA A 316 -8.83 33.01 -3.67
CA ALA A 316 -8.62 31.97 -2.66
C ALA A 316 -8.35 30.58 -3.29
N GLY A 317 -9.11 30.19 -4.31
CA GLY A 317 -8.91 28.94 -5.05
C GLY A 317 -7.55 28.89 -5.75
N ASN A 318 -7.15 29.98 -6.42
CA ASN A 318 -5.85 30.12 -7.07
C ASN A 318 -4.70 30.05 -6.06
N PHE A 319 -4.82 30.71 -4.91
CA PHE A 319 -3.83 30.65 -3.85
C PHE A 319 -3.69 29.23 -3.27
N ALA A 320 -4.79 28.52 -3.02
CA ALA A 320 -4.75 27.13 -2.58
C ALA A 320 -4.06 26.23 -3.62
N GLN A 321 -4.29 26.47 -4.90
CA GLN A 321 -3.61 25.76 -5.98
C GLN A 321 -2.11 26.07 -6.05
N LEU A 322 -1.72 27.33 -5.87
CA LEU A 322 -0.32 27.72 -5.75
C LEU A 322 0.38 26.96 -4.63
N VAL A 323 -0.21 26.93 -3.42
CA VAL A 323 0.36 26.19 -2.28
C VAL A 323 0.54 24.70 -2.60
N ARG A 324 -0.42 24.07 -3.28
CA ARG A 324 -0.30 22.66 -3.72
C ARG A 324 0.86 22.44 -4.68
N ILE A 325 1.05 23.34 -5.64
CA ILE A 325 2.13 23.26 -6.63
C ILE A 325 3.49 23.47 -5.96
N LEU A 326 3.62 24.50 -5.11
CA LEU A 326 4.88 24.79 -4.41
C LEU A 326 5.30 23.65 -3.48
N ARG A 327 4.34 22.97 -2.81
CA ARG A 327 4.60 21.80 -1.96
C ARG A 327 5.22 20.61 -2.70
N ALA A 328 5.03 20.52 -4.01
CA ALA A 328 5.62 19.47 -4.84
C ALA A 328 7.00 19.85 -5.42
N CYS A 329 7.41 21.12 -5.30
CA CYS A 329 8.67 21.62 -5.83
C CYS A 329 9.84 21.27 -4.89
N ASN A 330 11.00 20.99 -5.47
CA ASN A 330 12.24 20.89 -4.70
C ASN A 330 12.82 22.29 -4.41
N LYS A 331 13.83 22.35 -3.54
CA LYS A 331 14.49 23.61 -3.14
C LYS A 331 15.05 24.40 -4.33
N ASP A 332 15.65 23.72 -5.30
CA ASP A 332 16.31 24.37 -6.44
C ASP A 332 15.29 25.03 -7.36
N ASP A 333 14.17 24.37 -7.62
CA ASP A 333 13.07 24.91 -8.41
C ASP A 333 12.43 26.11 -7.71
N LEU A 334 12.16 26.02 -6.40
CA LEU A 334 11.63 27.14 -5.60
C LEU A 334 12.59 28.34 -5.62
N SER A 335 13.89 28.09 -5.51
CA SER A 335 14.92 29.14 -5.56
C SER A 335 14.95 29.82 -6.92
N LYS A 336 14.86 29.06 -8.02
CA LYS A 336 14.79 29.60 -9.39
C LYS A 336 13.53 30.42 -9.62
N VAL A 337 12.37 29.94 -9.17
CA VAL A 337 11.09 30.67 -9.25
C VAL A 337 11.20 32.00 -8.51
N TYR A 338 11.73 31.98 -7.28
CA TYR A 338 11.95 33.19 -6.48
C TYR A 338 12.89 34.18 -7.17
N SER A 339 14.03 33.73 -7.69
CA SER A 339 14.96 34.59 -8.44
C SER A 339 14.32 35.19 -9.68
N HIS A 340 13.51 34.43 -10.42
CA HIS A 340 12.81 34.92 -11.61
C HIS A 340 11.79 36.01 -11.27
N ILE A 341 11.05 35.84 -10.17
CA ILE A 341 10.07 36.82 -9.68
C ILE A 341 10.75 38.09 -9.16
N LYS A 342 11.87 37.93 -8.44
CA LYS A 342 12.63 39.08 -7.91
C LYS A 342 13.28 39.90 -9.03
N GLY A 343 13.72 39.26 -10.10
CA GLY A 343 14.38 39.91 -11.23
C GLY A 343 13.44 40.55 -12.25
N ASN A 344 12.23 40.01 -12.41
CA ASN A 344 11.21 40.53 -13.32
C ASN A 344 9.97 40.88 -12.48
N ASN A 345 9.73 42.17 -12.22
CA ASN A 345 8.50 42.63 -11.55
C ASN A 345 7.30 41.86 -12.10
N VAL A 346 6.57 41.21 -11.21
CA VAL A 346 5.44 40.35 -11.56
C VAL A 346 4.27 41.25 -11.94
N GLU A 347 4.27 41.73 -13.18
CA GLU A 347 3.10 42.33 -13.84
C GLU A 347 2.21 41.25 -14.49
#